data_AF-A0A087RY66-F1
#
_entry.id   AF-A0A087RY66-F1
#
_cell.length_a   1.000
_cell.length_b   1.000
_cell.length_c   1.000
_cell.angle_alpha   90.00
_cell.angle_beta   90.00
_cell.angle_gamma   90.00
#
_symmetry.space_group_name_H-M   'P 1'
#
loop_
_entity.id
_entity.type
_entity.pdbx_description
1 polymer ?
#
loop_
_entity_poly.entity_id
_entity_poly.type
_entity_poly.pdbx_seq_one_letter_code
_entity_poly.pdbx_strand_id
1 'polypeptide(L)'
;MGYSKINPQVIAKQKNAAKKLIRKLESTAKSNNVSISVKIKQGRSIIKEIVDFTKSHKIDLIVMGSHGRTGLSKLILGSVANGVVQQAKCSVMVVK
;
A
#
# COMPACT_ATOMS: atom_id res chain seq x y z
N MET A 1 4.75 -24.51 12.80
CA MET A 1 3.42 -23.98 12.44
C MET A 1 3.50 -23.40 11.03
N GLY A 2 3.15 -24.19 10.01
CA GLY A 2 3.48 -23.91 8.61
C GLY A 2 2.54 -22.89 7.96
N TYR A 3 3.10 -21.80 7.42
CA TYR A 3 2.34 -20.95 6.50
C TYR A 3 2.17 -21.70 5.18
N SER A 4 0.91 -22.02 4.87
CA SER A 4 0.44 -22.55 3.59
C SER A 4 1.06 -21.76 2.43
N LYS A 5 1.63 -22.47 1.45
CA LYS A 5 2.16 -21.85 0.22
C LYS A 5 1.05 -20.99 -0.38
N ILE A 6 1.26 -19.67 -0.45
CA ILE A 6 0.27 -18.75 -1.04
C ILE A 6 0.02 -19.20 -2.48
N ASN A 7 -1.24 -19.51 -2.80
CA ASN A 7 -1.61 -20.04 -4.11
C ASN A 7 -1.17 -19.06 -5.22
N PRO A 8 -0.31 -19.48 -6.17
CA PRO A 8 0.18 -18.62 -7.25
C PRO A 8 -0.94 -17.98 -8.08
N GLN A 9 -2.08 -18.68 -8.25
CA GLN A 9 -3.24 -18.15 -8.96
C GLN A 9 -3.89 -16.97 -8.23
N VAL A 10 -3.93 -17.02 -6.88
CA VAL A 10 -4.46 -15.92 -6.06
C VAL A 10 -3.58 -14.68 -6.20
N ILE A 11 -2.26 -14.86 -6.18
CA ILE A 11 -1.30 -13.76 -6.40
C ILE A 11 -1.45 -13.18 -7.81
N ALA A 12 -1.55 -14.03 -8.83
CA ALA A 12 -1.73 -13.58 -10.21
C ALA A 12 -3.02 -12.77 -10.39
N LYS A 13 -4.12 -13.23 -9.79
CA LYS A 13 -5.40 -12.51 -9.79
C LYS A 13 -5.29 -11.13 -9.14
N GLN A 14 -4.65 -11.03 -7.97
CA GLN A 14 -4.43 -9.75 -7.30
C GLN A 14 -3.52 -8.81 -8.10
N LYS A 15 -2.45 -9.33 -8.70
CA LYS A 15 -1.56 -8.55 -9.59
C LYS A 15 -2.31 -7.98 -10.79
N ASN A 16 -3.18 -8.77 -11.42
CA ASN A 16 -3.97 -8.30 -12.56
C ASN A 16 -4.98 -7.22 -12.15
N ALA A 17 -5.64 -7.38 -11.00
CA ALA A 17 -6.50 -6.33 -10.44
C ALA A 17 -5.71 -5.03 -10.15
N ALA A 18 -4.52 -5.15 -9.59
CA ALA A 18 -3.64 -4.01 -9.34
C ALA A 18 -3.23 -3.30 -10.65
N LYS A 19 -2.85 -4.06 -11.69
CA LYS A 19 -2.51 -3.50 -13.01
C LYS A 19 -3.64 -2.65 -13.60
N LYS A 20 -4.90 -3.05 -13.41
CA LYS A 20 -6.06 -2.27 -13.89
C LYS A 20 -6.18 -0.93 -13.16
N LEU A 21 -5.93 -0.89 -11.85
CA LEU A 21 -5.94 0.35 -11.06
C LEU A 21 -4.77 1.26 -11.43
N ILE A 22 -3.58 0.69 -11.63
CA ILE A 22 -2.36 1.40 -12.02
C ILE A 22 -2.57 2.18 -13.32
N ARG A 23 -3.17 1.55 -14.34
CA ARG A 23 -3.48 2.24 -15.60
C ARG A 23 -4.35 3.48 -15.42
N LYS A 24 -5.30 3.44 -14.48
CA LYS A 24 -6.13 4.61 -14.15
C LYS A 24 -5.30 5.70 -13.47
N LEU A 25 -4.44 5.32 -12.53
CA LEU A 25 -3.54 6.24 -11.83
C LEU A 25 -2.58 6.94 -12.80
N GLU A 26 -2.01 6.21 -13.76
CA GLU A 26 -1.13 6.77 -14.81
C GLU A 26 -1.84 7.84 -15.63
N SER A 27 -3.11 7.60 -16.01
CA SER A 27 -3.91 8.59 -16.74
C SER A 27 -4.16 9.85 -15.92
N THR A 28 -4.59 9.70 -14.66
CA THR A 28 -4.83 10.82 -13.75
C THR A 28 -3.55 11.59 -13.41
N ALA A 29 -2.42 10.91 -13.26
CA ALA A 29 -1.13 11.57 -13.02
C ALA A 29 -0.72 12.40 -14.24
N LYS A 30 -0.88 11.86 -15.45
CA LYS A 30 -0.58 12.56 -16.70
C LYS A 30 -1.44 13.82 -16.87
N SER A 31 -2.75 13.74 -16.57
CA SER A 31 -3.63 14.91 -16.68
C SER A 31 -3.32 16.03 -15.68
N ASN A 32 -2.66 15.69 -14.57
CA ASN A 32 -2.25 16.65 -13.54
C ASN A 32 -0.77 17.03 -13.63
N ASN A 33 -0.04 16.60 -14.67
CA ASN A 33 1.41 16.81 -14.83
C ASN A 33 2.24 16.35 -13.61
N VAL A 34 1.85 15.24 -12.99
CA VAL A 34 2.55 14.64 -11.84
C VAL A 34 3.38 13.45 -12.31
N SER A 35 4.67 13.45 -11.98
CA SER A 35 5.54 12.27 -12.19
C SER A 35 5.17 11.16 -11.21
N ILE A 36 4.96 9.95 -11.70
CA ILE A 36 4.65 8.79 -10.86
C ILE A 36 5.58 7.61 -11.14
N SER A 37 5.92 6.88 -10.09
CA SER A 37 6.62 5.61 -10.16
C SER A 37 5.81 4.55 -9.43
N VAL A 38 5.52 3.44 -10.12
CA VAL A 38 4.62 2.41 -9.61
C VAL A 38 5.41 1.15 -9.29
N LYS A 39 5.23 0.62 -8.08
CA LYS A 39 5.86 -0.64 -7.62
C LYS A 39 4.83 -1.55 -6.97
N ILE A 40 4.81 -2.81 -7.39
CA ILE A 40 4.02 -3.87 -6.74
C ILE A 40 4.97 -4.70 -5.89
N LYS A 41 4.76 -4.66 -4.57
CA LYS A 41 5.53 -5.44 -3.59
C LYS A 41 4.69 -6.58 -3.02
N GLN A 42 5.37 -7.63 -2.59
CA GLN A 42 4.78 -8.77 -1.89
C GLN A 42 5.71 -9.08 -0.71
N GLY A 43 5.13 -9.39 0.44
CA GLY A 43 5.90 -9.74 1.62
C GLY A 43 5.01 -10.41 2.66
N ARG A 44 5.66 -11.03 3.66
CA ARG A 44 4.96 -11.65 4.78
C ARG A 44 4.30 -10.64 5.71
N SER A 45 4.85 -9.43 5.78
CA SER A 45 4.29 -8.29 6.51
C SER A 45 4.20 -7.09 5.56
N ILE A 46 2.96 -6.65 5.30
CA ILE A 46 2.69 -5.48 4.47
C ILE A 46 3.25 -4.21 5.12
N ILE A 47 3.13 -4.10 6.45
CA ILE A 47 3.63 -2.97 7.23
C ILE A 47 5.15 -2.83 7.04
N LYS A 48 5.88 -3.95 7.18
CA LYS A 48 7.34 -3.95 7.02
C LYS A 48 7.77 -3.60 5.60
N GLU A 49 7.11 -4.16 4.58
CA GLU A 49 7.42 -3.82 3.17
C GLU A 49 7.23 -2.32 2.89
N ILE A 50 6.19 -1.69 3.42
CA ILE A 50 5.95 -0.25 3.25
C ILE A 50 7.06 0.55 3.95
N VAL A 51 7.34 0.26 5.22
CA VAL A 51 8.33 1.00 6.03
C VAL A 51 9.75 0.83 5.50
N ASP A 52 10.14 -0.36 5.04
CA ASP A 52 11.48 -0.58 4.50
C ASP A 52 11.62 0.00 3.08
N PHE A 53 10.51 0.11 2.32
CA PHE A 53 10.50 0.80 1.04
C PHE A 53 10.79 2.29 1.21
N THR A 54 10.20 2.96 2.22
CA THR A 54 10.44 4.40 2.44
C THR A 54 11.89 4.69 2.79
N LYS A 55 12.52 3.86 3.64
CA LYS A 55 13.94 3.99 3.97
C LYS A 55 14.83 3.84 2.73
N SER A 56 14.59 2.81 1.93
CA SER A 56 15.43 2.48 0.77
C SER A 56 15.33 3.52 -0.35
N HIS A 57 14.23 4.28 -0.40
CA HIS A 57 13.96 5.25 -1.47
C HIS A 57 13.89 6.70 -1.00
N LYS A 58 14.27 6.98 0.27
CA LYS A 58 14.26 8.32 0.87
C LYS A 58 12.89 9.02 0.70
N ILE A 59 11.82 8.33 1.05
CA ILE A 59 10.46 8.87 0.96
C ILE A 59 10.15 9.71 2.20
N ASP A 60 9.78 10.98 2.00
CA ASP A 60 9.52 11.95 3.08
C ASP A 60 8.07 11.95 3.59
N LEU A 61 7.13 11.43 2.80
CA LEU A 61 5.71 11.36 3.15
C LEU A 61 5.05 10.08 2.63
N ILE A 62 4.32 9.39 3.52
CA ILE A 62 3.38 8.34 3.15
C ILE A 62 1.97 8.92 3.14
N VAL A 63 1.26 8.75 2.04
CA VAL A 63 -0.19 9.03 1.96
C VAL A 63 -0.93 7.72 1.84
N MET A 64 -1.88 7.47 2.74
CA MET A 64 -2.67 6.24 2.72
C MET A 64 -4.09 6.42 3.24
N GLY A 65 -4.99 5.52 2.83
CA GLY A 65 -6.34 5.46 3.40
C GLY A 65 -6.33 4.98 4.85
N SER A 66 -7.28 5.47 5.64
CA SER A 66 -7.48 5.05 7.04
C SER A 66 -7.91 3.60 7.19
N HIS A 67 -8.59 3.04 6.18
CA HIS A 67 -9.15 1.69 6.20
C HIS A 67 -8.91 0.96 4.87
N GLY A 68 -8.88 -0.37 4.96
CA GLY A 68 -8.82 -1.26 3.81
C GLY A 68 -10.19 -1.79 3.40
N ARG A 69 -10.20 -2.96 2.75
CA ARG A 69 -11.39 -3.57 2.16
C ARG A 69 -12.44 -4.06 3.17
N THR A 70 -12.07 -4.26 4.43
CA THR A 70 -12.95 -4.85 5.46
C THR A 70 -13.76 -3.83 6.26
N GLY A 71 -13.44 -2.53 6.15
CA GLY A 71 -14.33 -1.41 6.54
C GLY A 71 -15.07 -1.53 7.88
N LEU A 72 -14.36 -1.72 9.01
CA LEU A 72 -14.96 -1.60 10.34
C LEU A 72 -15.02 -0.12 10.79
N SER A 73 -16.04 0.22 11.57
CA SER A 73 -16.67 1.54 11.69
C SER A 73 -15.89 2.65 12.43
N LYS A 74 -16.04 3.85 11.87
CA LYS A 74 -16.09 5.22 12.44
C LYS A 74 -14.94 5.81 13.28
N LEU A 75 -14.04 5.07 13.93
CA LEU A 75 -12.96 5.70 14.73
C LEU A 75 -11.61 4.96 14.79
N ILE A 76 -11.48 3.78 14.18
CA ILE A 76 -10.29 2.92 14.40
C ILE A 76 -9.45 2.85 13.13
N LEU A 77 -8.16 3.18 13.21
CA LEU A 77 -7.24 2.94 12.08
C LEU A 77 -7.21 1.45 11.74
N GLY A 78 -7.31 1.13 10.45
CA GLY A 78 -7.11 -0.25 9.99
C GLY A 78 -5.72 -0.77 10.38
N SER A 79 -5.59 -2.09 10.56
CA SER A 79 -4.35 -2.72 11.08
C SER A 79 -3.07 -2.30 10.34
N VAL A 80 -3.15 -2.16 9.01
CA VAL A 80 -2.03 -1.69 8.19
C VAL A 80 -1.73 -0.21 8.44
N ALA A 81 -2.75 0.66 8.45
CA ALA A 81 -2.57 2.08 8.71
C ALA A 81 -1.98 2.33 10.09
N ASN A 82 -2.56 1.69 11.12
CA ASN A 82 -2.04 1.77 12.49
C ASN A 82 -0.60 1.28 12.60
N GLY A 83 -0.27 0.16 11.93
CA GLY A 83 1.09 -0.38 11.92
C GLY A 83 2.10 0.53 11.24
N VAL A 84 1.72 1.15 10.12
CA VAL A 84 2.59 2.10 9.40
C VAL A 84 2.79 3.38 10.20
N VAL A 85 1.73 3.97 10.76
CA VAL A 85 1.83 5.18 11.60
C VAL A 85 2.77 4.97 12.79
N GLN A 86 2.74 3.80 13.42
CA GLN A 86 3.62 3.51 14.56
C GLN A 86 5.09 3.25 14.18
N GLN A 87 5.38 2.82 12.95
CA GLN A 87 6.72 2.33 12.57
C GLN A 87 7.45 3.19 11.54
N ALA A 88 6.72 4.02 10.77
CA ALA A 88 7.31 4.89 9.77
C ALA A 88 8.27 5.90 10.43
N LYS A 89 9.38 6.17 9.73
CA LYS A 89 10.36 7.19 10.14
C LYS A 89 10.13 8.55 9.46
N CYS A 90 9.22 8.59 8.49
CA CYS A 90 8.80 9.78 7.78
C CYS A 90 7.36 10.13 8.11
N SER A 91 6.90 11.31 7.66
CA SER A 91 5.54 11.77 7.90
C SER A 91 4.50 10.82 7.30
N VAL A 92 3.36 10.66 7.98
CA VAL A 92 2.24 9.84 7.51
C VAL A 92 0.96 10.67 7.49
N MET A 93 0.39 10.86 6.30
CA MET A 93 -0.92 11.48 6.11
C MET A 93 -1.98 10.40 5.88
N VAL A 94 -2.89 10.29 6.84
CA VAL A 94 -4.01 9.35 6.77
C VAL A 94 -5.25 10.07 6.24
N VAL A 95 -5.80 9.56 5.14
CA VAL A 95 -6.99 10.13 4.47
C VAL A 95 -8.22 9.25 4.77
N LYS A 96 -9.35 9.90 5.04
CA LYS A 96 -10.63 9.25 5.35
C LYS A 96 -11.48 9.03 4.10
#